data_AF-A0A2U9PSZ2-F1
#
_entry.id   AF-A0A2U9PSZ2-F1
#
_cell.length_a   1.000
_cell.length_b   1.000
_cell.length_c   1.000
_cell.angle_alpha   90.00
_cell.angle_beta   90.00
_cell.angle_gamma   90.00
#
_symmetry.space_group_name_H-M   'P 1'
#
loop_
_entity.id
_entity.type
_entity.pdbx_description
1 polymer ?
#
loop_
_entity_poly.entity_id
_entity_poly.type
_entity_poly.pdbx_seq_one_letter_code
_entity_poly.pdbx_strand_id
1 'polypeptide(L)'
;MAALHITEYVTNISTAILPDAIRTEINYALSPRQIAAVHWVVIVINAFTRVAICSRIPVPDRSEFLHARGLSSLYNCRAAAR
;
A
#
# COMPACT_ATOMS: atom_id res chain seq x y z
N MET A 1 -12.47 -3.48 -9.03
CA MET A 1 -11.06 -2.98 -8.93
C MET A 1 -10.18 -4.20 -8.65
N ALA A 2 -9.83 -5.00 -9.66
CA ALA A 2 -9.27 -6.35 -9.50
C ALA A 2 -8.01 -6.43 -8.63
N ALA A 3 -7.05 -5.52 -8.81
CA ALA A 3 -5.83 -5.49 -7.99
C ALA A 3 -6.12 -5.17 -6.51
N LEU A 4 -7.15 -4.36 -6.24
CA LEU A 4 -7.57 -4.04 -4.87
C LEU A 4 -8.19 -5.26 -4.18
N HIS A 5 -8.99 -6.05 -4.90
CA HIS A 5 -9.54 -7.31 -4.35
C HIS A 5 -8.44 -8.30 -3.97
N ILE A 6 -7.39 -8.44 -4.80
CA ILE A 6 -6.20 -9.23 -4.43
C ILE A 6 -5.55 -8.65 -3.17
N THR A 7 -5.39 -7.33 -3.11
CA THR A 7 -4.72 -6.64 -1.99
C THR A 7 -5.45 -6.86 -0.66
N GLU A 8 -6.77 -6.70 -0.66
CA GLU A 8 -7.61 -6.88 0.51
C GLU A 8 -7.64 -8.35 0.96
N TYR A 9 -7.81 -9.27 0.02
CA TYR A 9 -7.80 -10.71 0.30
C TYR A 9 -6.46 -11.16 0.89
N VAL A 10 -5.33 -10.80 0.27
CA VAL A 10 -4.00 -11.23 0.72
C VAL A 10 -3.62 -10.59 2.06
N THR A 11 -4.00 -9.33 2.30
CA THR A 11 -3.76 -8.67 3.60
C THR A 11 -4.52 -9.36 4.73
N ASN A 12 -5.76 -9.79 4.47
CA ASN A 12 -6.63 -10.44 5.44
C ASN A 12 -6.64 -11.98 5.34
N ILE A 13 -5.62 -12.59 4.72
CA ILE A 13 -5.66 -14.00 4.27
C ILE A 13 -5.91 -15.03 5.38
N SER A 14 -5.65 -14.68 6.64
CA SER A 14 -5.96 -15.53 7.79
C SER A 14 -7.44 -15.72 8.05
N THR A 15 -8.30 -14.83 7.54
CA THR A 15 -9.74 -14.80 7.80
C THR A 15 -10.58 -14.57 6.54
N ALA A 16 -9.97 -14.06 5.48
CA ALA A 16 -10.67 -13.75 4.24
C ALA A 16 -10.94 -15.00 3.42
N ILE A 17 -12.15 -15.05 2.85
CA ILE A 17 -12.54 -16.00 1.81
C ILE A 17 -12.70 -15.19 0.53
N LEU A 18 -12.11 -15.66 -0.58
CA LEU A 18 -12.25 -15.01 -1.88
C LEU A 18 -13.45 -15.60 -2.63
N PRO A 19 -14.57 -14.85 -2.78
CA PRO A 19 -15.75 -15.36 -3.46
C PRO A 19 -15.48 -15.62 -4.94
N ASP A 20 -16.16 -16.62 -5.52
CA ASP A 20 -15.92 -17.03 -6.91
C ASP A 20 -16.26 -15.94 -7.93
N ALA A 21 -17.27 -15.11 -7.64
CA ALA A 21 -17.59 -13.94 -8.47
C ALA A 21 -16.41 -12.96 -8.57
N ILE A 22 -15.71 -12.70 -7.45
CA ILE A 22 -14.53 -11.84 -7.40
C ILE A 22 -13.34 -12.51 -8.07
N ARG A 23 -13.15 -13.82 -7.86
CA ARG A 23 -12.11 -14.60 -8.57
C ARG A 23 -12.29 -14.51 -10.08
N THR A 24 -13.54 -14.55 -10.55
CA THR A 24 -13.90 -14.42 -11.96
C THR A 24 -13.60 -13.01 -12.48
N GLU A 25 -13.98 -11.96 -11.74
CA GLU A 25 -13.62 -10.57 -12.07
C GLU A 25 -12.10 -10.40 -12.20
N ILE A 26 -11.33 -10.93 -11.24
CA ILE A 26 -9.86 -10.85 -11.25
C ILE A 26 -9.29 -11.51 -12.50
N ASN A 27 -9.73 -12.73 -12.83
CA ASN A 27 -9.25 -13.47 -14.00
C ASN A 27 -9.68 -12.83 -15.33
N TYR A 28 -10.81 -12.11 -15.35
CA TYR A 28 -11.24 -11.35 -16.51
C TYR A 28 -10.39 -10.08 -16.71
N ALA A 29 -10.03 -9.39 -15.63
CA ALA A 29 -9.35 -8.10 -15.68
C ALA A 29 -7.81 -8.18 -15.76
N LEU A 30 -7.20 -9.25 -15.24
CA LEU A 30 -5.74 -9.36 -15.11
C LEU A 30 -5.24 -10.66 -15.73
N SER A 31 -4.12 -10.57 -16.44
CA SER A 31 -3.37 -11.76 -16.88
C SER A 31 -2.77 -12.51 -15.68
N PRO A 32 -2.46 -13.81 -15.81
CA PRO A 32 -1.82 -14.58 -14.74
C PRO A 32 -0.52 -13.95 -14.22
N ARG A 33 0.27 -13.35 -15.12
CA ARG A 33 1.51 -12.64 -14.76
C ARG A 33 1.24 -11.40 -13.92
N GLN A 34 0.20 -10.62 -14.25
CA GLN A 34 -0.20 -9.46 -13.46
C GLN A 34 -0.76 -9.88 -12.10
N ILE A 35 -1.59 -10.94 -12.05
CA ILE A 35 -2.10 -11.50 -10.79
C ILE A 35 -0.92 -11.88 -9.88
N ALA A 36 0.07 -12.62 -10.41
CA ALA A 36 1.26 -13.00 -9.66
C ALA A 36 2.07 -11.78 -9.19
N ALA A 37 2.24 -10.77 -10.04
CA ALA A 37 2.95 -9.55 -9.68
C ALA A 37 2.25 -8.80 -8.53
N VAL A 38 0.91 -8.67 -8.58
CA VAL A 38 0.14 -8.02 -7.51
C VAL A 38 0.27 -8.81 -6.20
N HIS A 39 0.16 -10.14 -6.23
CA HIS A 39 0.36 -10.95 -5.03
C HIS A 39 1.75 -10.71 -4.40
N TRP A 40 2.81 -10.73 -5.21
CA TRP A 40 4.18 -10.49 -4.71
C TRP A 40 4.33 -9.11 -4.10
N VAL A 41 3.83 -8.07 -4.75
CA VAL A 41 3.86 -6.70 -4.20
C VAL A 41 3.14 -6.64 -2.85
N VAL A 42 1.94 -7.22 -2.75
CA VAL A 42 1.16 -7.21 -1.51
C VAL A 42 1.83 -8.01 -0.40
N ILE A 43 2.43 -9.17 -0.72
CA ILE A 43 3.20 -9.98 0.24
C ILE A 43 4.40 -9.19 0.78
N VAL A 44 5.17 -8.55 -0.10
CA VAL A 44 6.33 -7.74 0.30
C VAL A 44 5.88 -6.59 1.19
N ILE A 45 4.85 -5.83 0.81
CA ILE A 45 4.31 -4.74 1.63
C ILE A 45 3.87 -5.25 3.01
N ASN A 46 3.13 -6.36 3.07
CA ASN A 46 2.67 -6.96 4.33
C ASN A 46 3.83 -7.43 5.22
N ALA A 47 4.90 -7.97 4.64
CA ALA A 47 6.09 -8.37 5.37
C ALA A 47 6.83 -7.15 5.95
N PHE A 48 7.09 -6.14 5.12
CA PHE A 48 7.76 -4.91 5.56
C PHE A 48 6.94 -4.16 6.61
N THR A 49 5.61 -4.12 6.46
CA THR A 49 4.72 -3.44 7.42
C THR A 49 4.81 -4.10 8.80
N ARG A 50 4.87 -5.44 8.88
CA ARG A 50 5.08 -6.16 10.15
C ARG A 50 6.41 -5.81 10.80
N VAL A 51 7.50 -5.80 10.02
CA VAL A 51 8.83 -5.43 10.53
C VAL A 51 8.83 -3.98 11.02
N ALA A 52 8.35 -3.03 10.22
CA ALA A 52 8.38 -1.61 10.55
C ALA A 52 7.59 -1.28 11.83
N ILE A 53 6.39 -1.86 11.99
CA ILE A 53 5.56 -1.67 13.18
C ILE A 53 6.23 -2.30 14.40
N CYS A 54 6.68 -3.55 14.32
CA CYS A 54 7.31 -4.25 15.44
C CYS A 54 8.62 -3.57 15.88
N SER A 55 9.38 -3.02 14.93
CA SER A 55 10.62 -2.30 15.21
C SER A 55 10.42 -0.85 15.63
N ARG A 56 9.18 -0.33 15.64
CA ARG A 56 8.86 1.07 15.94
C ARG A 56 9.71 2.06 15.13
N ILE A 57 9.89 1.78 13.84
CA ILE A 57 10.67 2.65 12.96
C ILE A 57 10.04 4.06 13.00
N PRO A 58 10.80 5.11 13.35
CA PRO A 58 10.26 6.46 13.43
C PRO A 58 9.86 6.94 12.04
N VAL A 59 8.67 7.54 11.96
CA VAL A 59 8.22 8.24 10.76
C VAL A 59 8.60 9.71 10.95
N PRO A 60 9.48 10.27 10.10
CA PRO A 60 9.86 11.67 10.19
C PRO A 60 8.62 12.54 10.06
N ASP A 61 8.53 13.61 10.86
CA ASP A 61 7.51 14.60 10.59
C ASP A 61 7.76 15.22 9.20
N ARG A 62 6.69 15.61 8.53
CA ARG A 62 6.78 16.30 7.23
C ARG A 62 7.68 17.52 7.32
N SER A 63 7.63 18.26 8.44
CA SER A 63 8.50 19.42 8.65
C SER A 63 9.98 19.03 8.63
N GLU A 64 10.34 17.98 9.37
CA GLU A 64 11.68 17.40 9.43
C GLU A 64 12.15 16.90 8.05
N PHE A 65 11.28 16.19 7.32
CA PHE A 65 11.56 15.73 5.97
C PHE A 65 11.79 16.88 4.97
N LEU A 66 10.93 17.91 5.00
CA LEU A 66 11.05 19.07 4.13
C LEU A 66 12.28 19.91 4.48
N HIS A 67 12.66 19.97 5.76
CA HIS A 67 13.88 20.64 6.20
C HIS A 67 15.13 19.89 5.72
N ALA A 68 15.18 18.56 5.93
CA ALA A 68 16.26 17.71 5.45
C ALA A 68 16.45 17.73 3.92
N ARG A 69 15.39 18.10 3.16
CA ARG A 69 15.42 18.23 1.69
C ARG A 69 15.59 19.67 1.19
N GLY A 70 15.71 20.67 2.07
CA GLY A 70 15.81 22.08 1.67
C GLY A 70 14.52 22.65 1.05
N LEU A 71 13.38 22.01 1.28
CA LEU A 71 12.07 22.34 0.69
C LEU A 71 11.10 22.98 1.70
N SER A 72 11.63 23.65 2.73
CA SER A 72 10.83 24.22 3.81
C SER A 72 9.80 25.27 3.34
N SER A 73 10.04 25.93 2.19
CA SER A 73 9.09 26.91 1.63
C SER A 73 7.76 26.28 1.17
N LEU A 74 7.75 25.00 0.80
CA LEU A 74 6.55 24.28 0.34
C LEU A 74 5.53 23.99 1.46
N TYR A 75 5.98 24.02 2.73
CA TYR A 75 5.08 23.84 3.87
C TYR A 75 4.10 25.02 3.99
N ASN A 76 4.62 26.25 3.87
CA ASN A 76 3.84 27.48 4.04
C ASN A 76 2.87 27.75 2.89
N CYS A 77 3.22 27.39 1.64
CA CYS A 77 2.35 27.60 0.48
C CYS A 77 1.01 26.84 0.55
N ARG A 78 0.93 25.75 1.32
CA ARG A 78 -0.30 24.94 1.45
C ARG A 78 -1.16 25.32 2.65
N ALA A 79 -0.56 25.88 3.70
CA ALA A 79 -1.30 26.43 4.84
C ALA A 79 -2.08 27.70 4.46
N ALA A 80 -1.54 28.51 3.52
CA ALA A 80 -2.19 29.70 3.01
C ALA A 80 -3.28 29.43 1.95
N ALA A 81 -3.44 28.18 1.49
CA ALA A 81 -4.37 27.77 0.44
C ALA A 81 -5.61 27.02 0.98
N ARG A 82 -5.90 27.14 2.29
CA ARG A 82 -7.08 26.58 2.96
C ARG A 82 -7.96 27.67 3.54
#